data_AF-A0A2T2U7W0-F1
#
_entry.id   AF-A0A2T2U7W0-F1
#
_cell.length_a   1.000
_cell.length_b   1.000
_cell.length_c   1.000
_cell.angle_alpha   90.00
_cell.angle_beta   90.00
_cell.angle_gamma   90.00
#
_symmetry.space_group_name_H-M   'P 1'
#
loop_
_entity.id
_entity.type
_entity.pdbx_description
1 polymer ?
#
loop_
_entity_poly.entity_id
_entity_poly.type
_entity_poly.pdbx_seq_one_letter_code
_entity_poly.pdbx_strand_id
1 'polypeptide(L)' 'VNRKNRGVKQAGFLVLWAASMPAVLIETGFLTNASDAAFLSSDRGQTYLASAIFRAVRDYKKQYERGLHARAPN' A
#
# COMPACT_ATOMS: atom_id res chain seq x y z
N VAL A 1 -15.33 5.77 -1.85
CA VAL A 1 -15.01 6.30 -0.51
C VAL A 1 -14.50 7.73 -0.67
N ASN A 2 -15.21 8.71 -0.13
CA ASN A 2 -14.83 10.13 -0.27
C ASN A 2 -13.70 10.49 0.72
N ARG A 3 -12.53 9.83 0.59
CA ARG A 3 -11.34 10.08 1.43
C ARG A 3 -10.30 10.84 0.61
N LYS A 4 -9.65 11.83 1.24
CA LYS A 4 -8.61 12.63 0.59
C LYS A 4 -7.37 11.79 0.28
N ASN A 5 -6.99 11.72 -0.99
CA ASN A 5 -5.68 11.19 -1.40
C ASN A 5 -4.57 12.16 -0.96
N ARG A 6 -3.59 11.66 -0.20
CA ARG A 6 -2.45 12.44 0.33
C ARG A 6 -1.17 12.27 -0.49
N GLY A 7 -1.21 11.50 -1.56
CA GLY A 7 -0.08 11.27 -2.46
C GLY A 7 1.01 10.37 -1.86
N VAL A 8 2.06 10.17 -2.64
CA VAL A 8 3.26 9.44 -2.22
C VAL A 8 4.22 10.42 -1.55
N LYS A 9 4.81 9.99 -0.44
CA LYS A 9 5.82 10.76 0.30
C LYS A 9 7.10 9.95 0.43
N GLN A 10 8.24 10.63 0.32
CA GLN A 10 9.56 10.06 0.53
C GLN A 10 10.05 10.44 1.94
N ALA A 11 10.57 9.46 2.68
CA ALA A 11 11.12 9.66 4.01
C ALA A 11 12.12 8.54 4.34
N GLY A 12 13.09 8.84 5.20
CA GLY A 12 14.14 7.90 5.63
C GLY A 12 13.67 6.94 6.72
N PHE A 13 12.59 6.19 6.49
CA PHE A 13 12.13 5.20 7.46
C PHE A 13 13.06 3.99 7.48
N LEU A 14 13.62 3.65 8.65
CA LEU A 14 14.55 2.53 8.81
C LEU A 14 14.00 1.21 8.26
N VAL A 15 12.71 0.94 8.47
CA VAL A 15 12.02 -0.27 7.97
C VAL A 15 12.00 -0.36 6.45
N LEU A 16 11.93 0.78 5.74
CA LEU A 16 11.99 0.82 4.29
C LEU A 16 13.43 0.80 3.78
N TRP A 17 14.35 1.42 4.53
CA TRP A 17 15.76 1.46 4.17
C TRP A 17 16.42 0.08 4.24
N ALA A 18 16.08 -0.73 5.24
CA ALA A 18 16.64 -2.06 5.44
C ALA A 18 16.04 -3.15 4.53
N ALA A 19 15.08 -2.81 3.67
CA ALA A 19 14.40 -3.79 2.81
C ALA A 19 15.28 -4.20 1.62
N SER A 20 15.56 -5.50 1.47
CA SER A 20 16.31 -6.06 0.34
C SER A 20 15.47 -6.24 -0.94
N MET A 21 14.21 -5.81 -0.91
CA MET A 21 13.23 -5.96 -1.98
C MET A 21 12.37 -4.69 -2.06
N PRO A 22 11.60 -4.48 -3.15
CA PRO A 22 10.70 -3.34 -3.25
C PRO A 22 9.75 -3.24 -2.05
N ALA A 23 9.74 -2.11 -1.36
CA ALA A 23 8.99 -1.91 -0.12
C ALA A 23 8.27 -0.54 -0.10
N VAL A 24 7.11 -0.50 0.53
CA VAL A 24 6.30 0.71 0.76
C VAL A 24 5.70 0.67 2.16
N LEU A 25 5.51 1.84 2.77
CA LEU A 25 4.75 2.02 4.01
C LEU A 25 3.46 2.77 3.67
N ILE A 26 2.32 2.26 4.14
CA ILE A 26 1.01 2.82 3.85
C ILE A 26 0.41 3.40 5.13
N GLU A 27 0.15 4.70 5.15
CA GLU A 27 -0.69 5.33 6.16
C GLU A 27 -2.17 5.18 5.77
N THR A 28 -2.94 4.41 6.54
CA THR A 28 -4.36 4.12 6.24
C THR A 28 -5.33 5.20 6.75
N GLY A 29 -4.86 6.09 7.61
CA GLY A 29 -5.60 7.22 8.20
C GLY A 29 -4.93 7.71 9.48
N PHE A 30 -5.56 8.69 10.14
CA PHE A 30 -5.06 9.27 11.39
C PHE A 30 -5.96 8.89 12.56
N LEU A 31 -5.42 8.19 13.58
CA LEU A 31 -6.19 7.85 14.78
C LEU A 31 -6.57 9.08 15.62
N THR A 32 -5.83 10.18 15.49
CA THR A 32 -6.16 11.48 16.12
C THR A 32 -7.35 12.17 15.45
N ASN A 33 -7.77 11.73 14.27
CA ASN A 33 -8.97 12.21 13.60
C ASN A 33 -10.12 11.22 13.88
N ALA A 34 -11.17 11.68 14.57
CA ALA A 34 -12.24 10.82 15.05
C ALA A 34 -12.97 10.03 13.94
N SER A 35 -13.18 10.63 12.77
CA SER A 35 -13.85 9.94 11.66
C SER A 35 -12.96 8.89 11.00
N ASP A 36 -11.66 9.16 10.87
CA ASP A 36 -10.68 8.16 10.44
C ASP A 36 -10.58 7.01 11.45
N ALA A 37 -10.50 7.32 12.75
CA ALA A 37 -10.42 6.32 13.81
C ALA A 37 -11.63 5.37 13.80
N ALA A 38 -12.86 5.91 13.74
CA ALA A 38 -14.08 5.12 13.67
C ALA A 38 -14.16 4.23 12.42
N PHE A 39 -13.65 4.71 11.27
CA PHE A 39 -13.58 3.90 10.07
C PHE A 39 -12.54 2.78 10.20
N LEU A 40 -11.35 3.09 10.71
CA LEU A 40 -10.24 2.14 10.88
C LEU A 40 -10.57 1.04 11.91
N SER A 41 -11.39 1.33 12.91
CA SER A 41 -11.87 0.35 13.87
C SER A 41 -13.04 -0.51 13.37
N SER A 42 -13.69 -0.14 12.26
CA SER A 42 -14.82 -0.89 11.72
C SER A 42 -14.41 -2.07 10.84
N ASP A 43 -15.12 -3.19 10.94
CA ASP A 43 -14.90 -4.38 10.09
C ASP A 43 -15.00 -4.05 8.60
N ARG A 44 -15.97 -3.20 8.23
CA ARG A 44 -16.14 -2.72 6.87
C ARG A 44 -14.92 -1.94 6.39
N GLY A 45 -14.38 -1.04 7.23
CA GLY A 45 -13.22 -0.24 6.88
C GLY A 45 -11.95 -1.07 6.73
N GLN A 46 -11.72 -2.01 7.65
CA GLN A 46 -10.60 -2.94 7.59
C GLN A 46 -10.68 -3.85 6.36
N THR A 47 -11.84 -4.44 6.10
CA THR A 47 -12.08 -5.29 4.91
C THR A 47 -11.84 -4.52 3.62
N TYR A 48 -12.31 -3.27 3.56
CA TYR A 48 -12.13 -2.40 2.39
C TYR A 48 -10.65 -2.08 2.15
N LEU A 49 -9.91 -1.71 3.20
CA LEU A 49 -8.47 -1.41 3.13
C LEU A 49 -7.66 -2.64 2.73
N ALA A 50 -7.90 -3.78 3.38
CA ALA A 50 -7.23 -5.04 3.07
C ALA A 50 -7.45 -5.44 1.60
N SER A 51 -8.70 -5.34 1.11
CA SER A 51 -9.04 -5.64 -0.28
C SER A 51 -8.37 -4.68 -1.27
N ALA A 52 -8.18 -3.41 -0.91
CA ALA A 52 -7.46 -2.45 -1.75
C ALA A 52 -5.96 -2.76 -1.81
N ILE A 53 -5.34 -3.03 -0.65
CA ILE A 53 -3.91 -3.39 -0.56
C ILE A 53 -3.64 -4.69 -1.32
N PHE A 54 -4.49 -5.71 -1.15
CA PHE A 54 -4.37 -6.97 -1.87
C PHE A 54 -4.38 -6.78 -3.39
N ARG A 55 -5.34 -6.01 -3.92
CA ARG A 55 -5.42 -5.72 -5.35
C ARG A 55 -4.16 -5.01 -5.84
N ALA A 56 -3.67 -4.02 -5.10
CA ALA A 56 -2.45 -3.29 -5.45
C ALA A 56 -1.22 -4.20 -5.50
N VAL A 57 -1.02 -5.07 -4.51
CA VAL A 57 0.10 -6.03 -4.47
C VAL A 57 0.00 -7.05 -5.60
N ARG A 58 -1.20 -7.59 -5.84
CA ARG A 58 -1.45 -8.52 -6.96
C ARG A 58 -1.10 -7.86 -8.30
N ASP A 59 -1.51 -6.62 -8.50
CA ASP A 59 -1.29 -5.91 -9.76
C ASP A 59 0.18 -5.53 -9.93
N TYR A 60 0.86 -5.15 -8.84
CA TYR A 60 2.32 -4.95 -8.82
C TYR A 60 3.08 -6.23 -9.19
N LYS A 61 2.74 -7.37 -8.57
CA LYS A 61 3.35 -8.66 -8.89
C LYS A 61 3.23 -8.99 -10.37
N LYS A 62 2.02 -8.87 -10.95
CA LYS A 62 1.79 -9.10 -12.38
C LYS A 62 2.62 -8.17 -13.28
N GLN A 63 2.84 -6.92 -12.88
CA GLN A 63 3.65 -5.97 -13.63
C GLN A 63 5.14 -6.31 -13.51
N TYR A 64 5.59 -6.61 -12.29
CA TYR A 64 6.97 -6.98 -11.99
C TYR A 64 7.40 -8.23 -12.77
N GLU A 65 6.59 -9.28 -12.75
CA GLU A 65 6.86 -10.52 -13.50
C GLU A 65 6.89 -10.32 -15.01
N ARG A 66 5.98 -9.51 -15.56
CA ARG A 66 6.02 -9.15 -16.98
C ARG A 66 7.32 -8.42 -17.34
N GLY A 67 7.78 -7.52 -16.47
CA GLY A 67 9.06 -6.84 -16.64
C GLY A 67 10.26 -7.79 -16.57
N LEU A 68 10.20 -8.84 -15.75
CA LEU A 68 11.22 -9.89 -15.70
C LEU A 68 11.24 -10.73 -16.98
N HIS A 69 10.07 -11.19 -17.45
CA HIS A 69 9.98 -11.99 -18.68
C HIS A 69 10.41 -11.21 -19.93
N ALA A 70 10.14 -9.89 -19.99
CA ALA A 70 10.62 -9.05 -21.07
C ALA A 70 12.14 -8.84 -21.08
N ARG A 71 12.85 -9.17 -19.98
CA ARG A 71 14.29 -9.00 -19.81
C ARG A 71 15.09 -10.30 -19.86
N ALA A 72 14.43 -11.46 -19.89
CA ALA A 72 15.10 -12.74 -20.04
C ALA A 72 15.45 -12.97 -21.53
N PRO A 73 16.72 -13.14 -21.92
CA PRO A 73 17.07 -13.55 -23.27
C PRO A 73 16.62 -15.00 -23.51
N ASN A 74 16.26 -15.30 -24.77
CA ASN A 74 15.90 -16.63 -25.27
C ASN A 74 17.00 -17.66 -25.01
#